data_AF-A0A9X1TFC3-F1
#
_entry.id   AF-A0A9X1TFC3-F1
#
_cell.length_a   1.000
_cell.length_b   1.000
_cell.length_c   1.000
_cell.angle_alpha   90.00
_cell.angle_beta   90.00
_cell.angle_gamma   90.00
#
_symmetry.space_group_name_H-M   'P 1'
#
loop_
_entity.id
_entity.type
_entity.pdbx_description
1 polymer ?
#
loop_
_entity_poly.entity_id
_entity_poly.type
_entity_poly.pdbx_seq_one_letter_code
_entity_poly.pdbx_strand_id
1 'polypeptide(L)' 'MKTFHIEVTNESEEELITKILENLQQKGMIKFSEAHVNGSSDTSVPASEEQVQEIIDEAELGPYYSEKEAKNILNL' A
#
# COMPACT_ATOMS: atom_id res chain seq x y z
N MET A 1 -2.85 -23.89 -15.65
CA MET A 1 -1.67 -23.56 -14.82
C MET A 1 -2.12 -23.45 -13.39
N LYS A 2 -1.32 -23.92 -12.42
CA LYS A 2 -1.64 -23.81 -10.98
C LYS A 2 -0.58 -22.91 -10.34
N THR A 3 -1.03 -21.99 -9.50
CA THR A 3 -0.16 -21.09 -8.73
C THR A 3 -0.25 -21.50 -7.27
N PHE A 4 0.90 -21.63 -6.61
CA PHE A 4 0.98 -21.94 -5.19
C PHE A 4 1.53 -20.72 -4.47
N HIS A 5 0.92 -20.38 -3.33
CA HIS A 5 1.42 -19.39 -2.41
C HIS A 5 2.19 -20.09 -1.29
N ILE A 6 3.39 -19.60 -0.98
CA ILE A 6 4.25 -20.15 0.06
C ILE A 6 4.44 -19.04 1.10
N GLU A 7 4.08 -19.33 2.34
CA GLU A 7 4.30 -18.45 3.49
C GLU A 7 5.39 -19.05 4.36
N VAL A 8 6.43 -18.26 4.64
CA VAL A 8 7.51 -18.65 5.54
C VAL A 8 7.10 -18.28 6.96
N THR A 9 6.81 -19.29 7.79
CA THR A 9 6.35 -19.09 9.17
C THR A 9 7.47 -19.02 10.21
N ASN A 10 8.71 -19.33 9.81
CA ASN A 10 9.89 -19.33 10.66
C ASN A 10 11.02 -18.53 10.01
N GLU A 11 11.23 -17.30 10.51
CA GLU A 11 12.25 -16.37 10.02
C GLU A 11 13.69 -16.91 10.18
N SER A 12 13.92 -17.78 11.18
CA SER A 12 15.26 -18.36 11.41
C SER A 12 15.70 -19.32 10.30
N GLU A 13 14.76 -19.80 9.48
CA GLU A 13 15.01 -20.73 8.37
C GLU A 13 14.80 -20.09 6.99
N GLU A 14 14.54 -18.79 6.93
CA GLU A 14 14.28 -18.07 5.68
C GLU A 14 15.39 -18.27 4.65
N GLU A 15 16.66 -18.13 5.06
CA GLU A 15 17.80 -18.30 4.16
C GLU A 15 17.88 -19.71 3.56
N LEU A 16 17.52 -20.74 4.34
CA LEU A 16 17.48 -22.13 3.87
C LEU A 16 16.35 -22.33 2.86
N ILE A 17 15.17 -21.79 3.17
CA ILE A 17 13.98 -21.89 2.31
C ILE A 17 14.24 -21.18 0.98
N THR A 18 14.83 -19.99 0.99
CA THR A 18 15.20 -19.24 -0.22
C THR A 18 16.16 -20.04 -1.10
N LYS A 19 17.22 -20.63 -0.51
CA LYS A 19 18.16 -21.49 -1.26
C LYS A 19 17.48 -22.68 -1.93
N ILE A 20 16.48 -23.29 -1.28
CA ILE A 20 15.72 -24.40 -1.86
C ILE A 20 14.87 -23.91 -3.05
N LEU A 21 14.18 -22.78 -2.91
CA LEU A 21 13.34 -22.21 -3.97
C LEU A 21 14.17 -21.78 -5.19
N GLU A 22 15.32 -21.17 -4.97
CA GLU A 22 16.28 -20.84 -6.03
C GLU A 22 16.77 -22.10 -6.77
N ASN A 23 17.07 -23.18 -6.04
CA ASN A 23 17.51 -24.43 -6.64
C ASN A 23 16.42 -25.05 -7.54
N LEU A 24 15.15 -25.00 -7.08
CA LEU A 24 14.00 -25.47 -7.87
C LEU A 24 13.78 -24.62 -9.12
N GLN A 25 14.02 -23.31 -9.04
CA GLN A 25 13.99 -22.42 -10.21
C GLN A 25 15.11 -22.75 -11.19
N GLN A 26 16.35 -22.95 -10.72
CA GLN A 26 17.49 -23.31 -11.57
C GLN A 26 17.25 -24.63 -12.33
N LYS A 27 16.54 -25.58 -11.71
CA LYS A 27 16.13 -26.83 -12.34
C LYS A 27 14.94 -26.68 -13.31
N GLY A 28 14.37 -25.49 -13.43
CA GLY A 28 13.22 -25.21 -14.31
C GLY A 28 11.89 -25.79 -13.82
N MET A 29 11.80 -26.19 -12.55
CA MET A 29 10.60 -26.82 -11.98
C MET A 29 9.54 -25.78 -11.59
N ILE A 30 9.99 -24.62 -11.12
CA ILE A 30 9.13 -23.53 -10.67
C ILE A 30 9.64 -22.20 -11.24
N LYS A 31 8.73 -21.22 -11.28
CA LYS A 31 9.10 -19.80 -11.40
C LYS A 31 9.00 -19.20 -10.01
N PHE A 32 10.13 -18.89 -9.39
CA PHE A 32 10.17 -18.20 -8.11
C PHE A 32 10.25 -16.70 -8.36
N SER A 33 9.41 -15.96 -7.65
CA SER A 33 9.36 -14.50 -7.66
C SER A 33 9.07 -14.08 -6.23
N GLU A 34 10.06 -13.47 -5.60
CA GLU A 34 9.90 -12.89 -4.27
C GLU A 34 9.06 -11.61 -4.41
N ALA A 35 7.86 -11.62 -3.83
CA ALA A 35 7.16 -10.38 -3.59
C ALA A 35 7.81 -9.77 -2.35
N HIS A 36 8.78 -8.87 -2.55
CA HIS A 36 9.19 -7.99 -1.46
C HIS A 36 7.95 -7.24 -1.00
N VAL A 37 7.36 -7.67 0.12
CA VAL A 37 6.50 -6.82 0.94
C VAL A 37 7.40 -5.88 1.75
N ASN A 38 8.46 -5.36 1.12
CA ASN A 38 9.11 -4.17 1.62
C ASN A 38 8.09 -3.08 1.37
N GLY A 39 7.51 -2.62 2.47
CA GLY A 39 6.38 -1.71 2.52
C GLY A 39 6.32 -0.79 1.31
N SER A 40 5.16 -0.76 0.69
CA SER A 40 4.52 0.53 0.51
C SER A 40 4.35 1.18 1.90
N SER A 41 5.45 1.54 2.57
CA SER A 41 5.52 2.91 3.02
C SER A 41 5.31 3.66 1.73
N ASP A 42 4.10 4.19 1.55
CA ASP A 42 3.93 5.41 0.80
C ASP A 42 5.14 6.25 1.20
N THR A 43 6.17 6.31 0.35
CA THR A 43 7.14 7.36 0.44
C THR A 43 6.28 8.55 0.10
N SER A 44 5.67 9.12 1.15
CA SER A 44 4.88 10.32 1.09
C SER A 44 5.84 11.33 0.51
N VAL A 45 5.74 11.49 -0.81
CA VAL A 45 6.51 12.49 -1.52
C VAL A 45 6.04 13.78 -0.87
N PRO A 46 6.94 14.57 -0.25
CA PRO A 46 6.54 15.84 0.30
C PRO A 46 5.84 16.62 -0.82
N ALA A 47 4.61 17.06 -0.54
CA ALA A 47 3.82 17.82 -1.49
C ALA A 47 4.64 19.02 -1.97
N SER A 48 4.54 19.36 -3.26
CA SER A 48 5.17 20.58 -3.78
C SER A 48 4.60 21.81 -3.07
N GLU A 49 5.33 22.92 -3.06
CA GLU A 49 4.83 24.17 -2.44
C GLU A 49 3.47 24.60 -3.02
N GLU A 50 3.25 24.38 -4.32
CA GLU A 50 1.95 24.61 -4.98
C GLU A 50 0.85 23.71 -4.42
N GLN A 51 1.12 22.41 -4.27
CA GLN A 51 0.16 21.46 -3.69
C GLN A 51 -0.16 21.78 -2.23
N VAL A 52 0.83 22.23 -1.45
CA VAL A 52 0.61 22.67 -0.07
C VAL A 52 -0.30 23.89 -0.03
N GLN A 53 -0.10 24.86 -0.92
CA GLN A 53 -0.94 26.06 -0.98
C GLN A 53 -2.37 25.72 -1.40
N GLU A 54 -2.57 24.84 -2.39
CA GLU A 54 -3.91 24.39 -2.80
C GLU A 54 -4.65 23.70 -1.65
N ILE A 55 -3.96 22.84 -0.87
CA ILE A 55 -4.55 22.17 0.30
C ILE A 55 -4.96 23.19 1.37
N ILE A 56 -4.17 24.23 1.60
CA ILE A 56 -4.48 25.31 2.56
C ILE A 56 -5.71 26.09 2.07
N ASP A 57 -5.74 26.49 0.80
CA ASP A 57 -6.83 27.27 0.22
C ASP A 57 -8.15 26.47 0.24
N GLU A 58 -8.11 25.17 -0.04
CA GLU A 58 -9.26 24.27 0.06
C GLU A 58 -9.74 24.07 1.50
N ALA A 59 -8.81 23.97 2.46
CA ALA A 59 -9.15 23.84 3.87
C ALA A 59 -9.78 25.12 4.44
N GLU A 60 -9.33 26.29 3.98
CA GLU A 60 -9.90 27.59 4.35
C GLU A 60 -11.28 27.84 3.73
N LEU A 61 -11.60 27.17 2.61
CA LEU A 61 -12.88 27.34 1.92
C LEU A 61 -14.08 26.90 2.78
N GLY A 62 -13.85 26.06 3.80
CA GLY A 62 -14.83 25.67 4.79
C GLY A 62 -16.08 24.98 4.21
N PRO A 63 -16.97 24.45 5.05
CA PRO A 63 -18.23 23.93 4.57
C PRO A 63 -19.11 25.06 4.01
N TYR A 64 -19.57 24.91 2.76
CA TYR A 64 -20.48 25.86 2.08
C TYR A 64 -21.81 26.11 2.83
N TYR A 65 -22.16 25.22 3.75
CA TYR A 65 -23.36 25.30 4.57
C TYR A 65 -22.99 25.20 6.04
N SER A 66 -23.58 26.05 6.88
CA SER A 66 -23.51 25.86 8.33
C SER A 66 -24.15 24.54 8.73
N GLU A 67 -23.78 23.99 9.89
CA GLU A 67 -24.36 22.73 10.41
C GLU A 67 -25.90 22.77 10.45
N LYS A 68 -26.47 23.94 10.73
CA LYS A 68 -27.92 24.17 10.75
C LYS A 68 -28.53 24.08 9.35
N GLU A 69 -27.87 24.64 8.35
CA GLU A 69 -28.32 24.58 6.95
C GLU A 69 -28.19 23.16 6.39
N ALA A 70 -27.10 22.46 6.71
CA ALA A 70 -26.91 21.06 6.32
C ALA A 70 -28.01 20.14 6.89
N LYS A 71 -28.38 20.30 8.17
CA LYS A 71 -29.48 19.55 8.80
C LYS A 71 -30.82 19.83 8.13
N ASN A 72 -31.11 21.09 7.80
CA ASN A 72 -32.31 21.48 7.07
C ASN A 72 -32.37 20.88 5.66
N ILE A 73 -31.25 20.81 4.93
CA ILE A 73 -31.18 20.18 3.60
C ILE A 73 -31.38 18.66 3.71
N LEU A 74 -30.81 18.04 4.75
CA LEU A 74 -30.88 16.60 4.98
C LEU A 74 -32.18 16.14 5.66
N ASN A 75 -33.10 17.05 5.98
CA ASN A 75 -34.33 16.78 6.76
C ASN A 75 -34.05 16.00 8.07
N LEU A 76 -32.94 16.35 8.75
CA LEU A 76 -32.53 15.82 10.06
C LEU A 76 -32.88 16.81 11.17
#